data_AF-A0A2G2LK11-F1
#
_entry.id   AF-A0A2G2LK11-F1
#
_cell.length_a   1.000
_cell.length_b   1.000
_cell.length_c   1.000
_cell.angle_alpha   90.00
_cell.angle_beta   90.00
_cell.angle_gamma   90.00
#
_symmetry.space_group_name_H-M   'P 1'
#
loop_
_entity.id
_entity.type
_entity.pdbx_description
1 polymer ?
#
loop_
_entity_poly.entity_id
_entity_poly.type
_entity_poly.pdbx_seq_one_letter_code
_entity_poly.pdbx_strand_id
1 'polypeptide(L)' 'MLLVDYIETLEDVQLTQIIRDQEILDERGHIGDCVLRETIEDYLEVAGIEGTPLSFWMSPISTQAYRVYALRYIDEHGKL' A
#
# COMPACT_ATOMS: atom_id res chain seq x y z
N MET A 1 -12.60 0.29 9.12
CA MET A 1 -11.26 -0.24 9.48
C MET A 1 -10.24 0.88 9.33
N LEU A 2 -9.21 0.97 10.18
CA LEU A 2 -8.16 1.97 9.97
C LEU A 2 -7.19 1.50 8.87
N LEU A 3 -6.56 2.44 8.17
CA LEU A 3 -5.60 2.12 7.10
C LEU A 3 -4.45 1.24 7.62
N VAL A 4 -3.91 1.54 8.80
CA VAL A 4 -2.80 0.75 9.37
C VAL A 4 -3.22 -0.69 9.62
N ASP A 5 -4.39 -0.90 10.24
CA ASP A 5 -4.92 -2.24 10.53
C ASP A 5 -5.12 -3.05 9.23
N TYR A 6 -5.60 -2.40 8.17
CA TYR A 6 -5.78 -3.04 6.87
C TYR A 6 -4.45 -3.46 6.24
N ILE A 7 -3.48 -2.54 6.19
CA ILE A 7 -2.16 -2.81 5.59
C ILE A 7 -1.42 -3.90 6.35
N GLU A 8 -1.61 -3.99 7.67
CA GLU A 8 -1.05 -5.07 8.49
C GLU A 8 -1.60 -6.47 8.14
N THR A 9 -2.76 -6.58 7.47
CA THR A 9 -3.28 -7.86 6.99
C THR A 9 -2.63 -8.36 5.71
N LEU A 10 -1.90 -7.50 4.99
CA LEU A 10 -1.31 -7.85 3.70
C LEU A 10 -0.05 -8.68 3.85
N GLU A 11 0.17 -9.58 2.89
CA GLU A 11 1.40 -10.36 2.79
C GLU A 11 2.56 -9.50 2.28
N ASP A 12 3.80 -9.85 2.64
CA ASP A 12 5.00 -9.10 2.22
C ASP A 12 5.16 -9.00 0.71
N VAL A 13 4.67 -9.99 -0.04
CA VAL A 13 4.64 -9.95 -1.52
C VAL A 13 3.72 -8.83 -2.01
N GLN A 14 2.55 -8.65 -1.39
CA GLN A 14 1.63 -7.57 -1.74
C GLN A 14 2.21 -6.22 -1.33
N LEU A 15 2.77 -6.11 -0.11
CA LEU A 15 3.41 -4.88 0.37
C LEU A 15 4.54 -4.44 -0.56
N THR A 16 5.40 -5.38 -0.98
CA THR A 16 6.50 -5.09 -1.90
C THR A 16 5.98 -4.67 -3.28
N GLN A 17 4.92 -5.30 -3.79
CA GLN A 17 4.34 -4.93 -5.08
C GLN A 17 3.71 -3.54 -5.04
N ILE A 18 3.00 -3.20 -3.96
CA ILE A 18 2.45 -1.85 -3.72
C ILE A 18 3.54 -0.78 -3.78
N ILE A 19 4.67 -1.02 -3.12
CA ILE A 19 5.80 -0.07 -3.11
C ILE A 19 6.35 0.10 -4.55
N ARG A 20 6.54 -0.99 -5.28
CA ARG A 20 7.01 -0.95 -6.68
C ARG A 20 6.04 -0.25 -7.62
N ASP A 21 4.73 -0.48 -7.43
CA ASP A 21 3.69 0.16 -8.22
C ASP A 21 3.71 1.68 -8.02
N GLN A 22 3.92 2.14 -6.78
CA GLN A 22 4.10 3.56 -6.49
C GLN A 22 5.37 4.12 -7.16
N GLU A 23 6.51 3.42 -7.09
CA GLU A 23 7.74 3.86 -7.77
C GLU A 23 7.54 3.98 -9.29
N ILE A 24 6.87 3.02 -9.92
CA ILE A 24 6.53 3.07 -11.35
C ILE A 24 5.62 4.27 -11.66
N LEU A 25 4.63 4.53 -10.82
CA LEU A 25 3.74 5.69 -10.97
C LEU A 25 4.52 7.01 -10.86
N ASP A 26 5.42 7.13 -9.90
CA ASP A 26 6.25 8.32 -9.71
C ASP A 26 7.22 8.55 -10.88
N GLU A 27 7.80 7.47 -11.42
CA GLU A 27 8.71 7.54 -12.57
C GLU A 27 8.01 7.84 -13.89
N ARG A 28 6.83 7.23 -14.13
CA ARG A 28 6.17 7.24 -15.44
C ARG A 28 4.98 8.19 -15.51
N GLY A 29 4.52 8.70 -14.37
CA GLY A 29 3.28 9.49 -14.24
C GLY A 29 2.00 8.69 -14.52
N HIS A 30 2.09 7.39 -14.79
CA HIS A 30 0.95 6.52 -15.02
C HIS A 30 1.28 5.08 -14.65
N ILE A 31 0.27 4.38 -14.15
CA ILE A 31 0.28 2.94 -13.95
C ILE A 31 -1.09 2.38 -14.36
N GLY A 32 -1.07 1.25 -15.08
CA GLY A 32 -2.28 0.57 -15.53
C GLY A 32 -2.97 -0.15 -14.37
N ASP A 33 -3.50 -1.33 -14.65
CA ASP A 33 -3.99 -2.22 -13.60
C ASP A 33 -2.81 -2.75 -12.79
N CYS A 34 -2.90 -2.63 -11.48
CA CYS A 34 -1.80 -2.88 -10.55
C CYS A 34 -2.33 -3.19 -9.16
N VAL A 35 -1.50 -3.83 -8.32
CA VAL A 35 -1.88 -4.25 -6.97
C VAL A 35 -2.18 -3.04 -6.10
N LEU A 36 -1.46 -1.93 -6.28
CA LEU A 36 -1.77 -0.68 -5.55
C LEU A 36 -3.20 -0.20 -5.81
N ARG A 37 -3.70 -0.26 -7.06
CA ARG A 37 -5.08 0.15 -7.38
C ARG A 37 -6.09 -0.79 -6.72
N GLU A 38 -5.91 -2.09 -6.88
CA GLU A 38 -6.78 -3.12 -6.29
C GLU A 38 -6.84 -3.01 -4.77
N THR A 39 -5.69 -2.76 -4.14
CA THR A 39 -5.57 -2.56 -2.68
C THR A 39 -6.32 -1.32 -2.20
N ILE A 40 -6.28 -0.22 -2.96
CA ILE A 40 -7.04 0.98 -2.61
C ILE A 40 -8.54 0.70 -2.73
N GLU A 41 -8.97 0.06 -3.82
CA GLU A 41 -10.39 -0.27 -4.02
C GLU A 41 -10.94 -1.13 -2.89
N ASP A 42 -10.22 -2.21 -2.53
CA ASP A 42 -10.56 -3.09 -1.42
C ASP A 42 -10.58 -2.34 -0.08
N TYR A 43 -9.54 -1.53 0.21
CA TYR A 43 -9.51 -0.70 1.42
C TYR A 43 -10.70 0.26 1.53
N LEU A 44 -11.07 0.94 0.45
CA LEU A 44 -12.19 1.88 0.45
C LEU A 44 -13.52 1.18 0.68
N GLU A 45 -13.70 0.00 0.10
CA GLU A 45 -14.89 -0.84 0.32
C GLU A 45 -15.00 -1.25 1.79
N VAL A 46 -13.97 -1.86 2.35
CA VAL A 46 -13.97 -2.35 3.75
C VAL A 46 -13.98 -1.20 4.79
N ALA A 47 -13.51 -0.02 4.42
CA ALA A 47 -13.55 1.17 5.27
C ALA A 47 -14.87 1.96 5.16
N GLY A 48 -15.71 1.66 4.16
CA GLY A 48 -16.95 2.41 3.88
C GLY A 48 -16.67 3.85 3.43
N ILE A 49 -15.60 4.07 2.67
CA ILE A 49 -15.20 5.39 2.17
C ILE A 49 -15.68 5.54 0.72
N GLU A 50 -16.56 6.50 0.48
CA GLU A 50 -17.14 6.76 -0.83
C GLU A 50 -16.73 8.14 -1.38
N GLY A 51 -16.74 8.27 -2.71
CA GLY A 51 -16.59 9.56 -3.40
C GLY A 51 -15.17 10.14 -3.45
N THR A 52 -14.18 9.47 -2.87
CA THR A 52 -12.77 9.89 -2.96
C THR A 52 -12.08 9.27 -4.18
N PRO A 53 -11.33 10.03 -4.99
CA PRO A 53 -10.56 9.48 -6.09
C PRO A 53 -9.46 8.51 -5.61
N LEU A 54 -9.21 7.41 -6.33
CA LEU A 54 -8.16 6.45 -6.00
C LEU A 54 -6.76 7.10 -5.93
N SER A 55 -6.51 8.09 -6.79
CA SER A 55 -5.23 8.83 -6.82
C SER A 55 -4.91 9.53 -5.50
N PHE A 56 -5.94 9.92 -4.72
CA PHE A 56 -5.75 10.50 -3.38
C PHE A 56 -5.11 9.50 -2.41
N TRP A 57 -5.37 8.20 -2.60
CA TRP A 57 -4.95 7.12 -1.69
C TRP A 57 -3.66 6.42 -2.11
N MET A 58 -3.16 6.66 -3.32
CA MET A 58 -1.91 6.07 -3.84
C MET A 58 -0.73 6.28 -2.89
N SER A 59 -0.46 7.54 -2.52
CA SER A 59 0.64 7.88 -1.62
C SER A 59 0.40 7.42 -0.17
N PRO A 60 -0.79 7.63 0.45
CA PRO A 60 -1.07 7.10 1.79
C PRO A 60 -0.91 5.59 1.91
N ILE A 61 -1.49 4.80 1.00
CA ILE A 61 -1.41 3.33 1.02
C ILE A 61 0.03 2.86 0.85
N SER A 62 0.74 3.37 -0.16
CA SER A 62 2.14 2.98 -0.40
C SER A 62 3.08 3.36 0.75
N THR A 63 2.87 4.53 1.36
CA THR A 63 3.65 4.97 2.53
C THR A 63 3.42 4.04 3.72
N GLN A 64 2.18 3.64 4.00
CA GLN A 64 1.91 2.70 5.09
C GLN A 64 2.45 1.31 4.76
N ALA A 65 2.34 0.85 3.51
CA ALA A 65 2.90 -0.43 3.08
C ALA A 65 4.42 -0.47 3.27
N TYR A 66 5.13 0.59 2.86
CA TYR A 66 6.57 0.73 3.11
C TYR A 66 6.90 0.65 4.60
N ARG A 67 6.15 1.37 5.45
CA ARG A 67 6.39 1.38 6.89
C ARG A 67 6.20 0.00 7.51
N VAL A 68 5.11 -0.69 7.19
CA VAL A 68 4.82 -2.04 7.72
C VAL A 68 5.89 -3.03 7.25
N TYR A 69 6.23 -3.02 5.95
CA TYR A 69 7.28 -3.88 5.41
C TYR A 69 8.64 -3.63 6.06
N ALA A 70 9.04 -2.36 6.20
CA ALA A 70 10.31 -1.99 6.83
C ALA A 70 10.38 -2.44 8.30
N LEU A 71 9.29 -2.29 9.06
CA LEU A 71 9.23 -2.75 10.46
C LEU A 71 9.36 -4.28 10.55
N ARG A 72 8.62 -5.04 9.73
CA ARG A 72 8.74 -6.50 9.67
C ARG A 72 10.17 -6.94 9.35
N TYR A 73 10.77 -6.32 8.32
CA TYR A 73 12.15 -6.62 7.94
C TYR A 73 13.15 -6.34 9.07
N ILE A 74 12.98 -5.23 9.79
CA ILE A 74 13.82 -4.89 10.96
C ILE A 74 13.60 -5.91 12.08
N ASP A 75 12.38 -6.33 12.36
CA ASP A 75 12.11 -7.30 13.43
C ASP A 75 12.67 -8.69 13.12
N GLU A 76 12.64 -9.10 11.84
CA GLU A 76 13.15 -10.41 11.40
C GLU A 76 14.68 -10.47 11.27
N HIS A 77 15.32 -9.38 10.83
CA HIS A 77 16.74 -9.37 10.48
C HIS A 77 17.59 -8.41 11.31
N GLY A 78 16.97 -7.49 12.03
CA GLY A 78 17.61 -6.48 12.86
C GLY A 78 18.17 -7.07 14.14
N LYS A 79 19.33 -7.72 14.05
CA LYS A 79 20.27 -7.72 15.17
C LYS A 79 20.93 -6.34 15.22
N LEU A 80 20.44 -5.46 16.10
CA LEU A 80 21.21 -4.29 16.55
C LEU A 80 22.43 -4.73 17.37
#